data_AF-A0A2A2XVU1-F1
#
_entry.id   AF-A0A2A2XVU1-F1
#
_cell.length_a   1.000
_cell.length_b   1.000
_cell.length_c   1.000
_cell.angle_alpha   90.00
_cell.angle_beta   90.00
_cell.angle_gamma   90.00
#
_symmetry.space_group_name_H-M   'P 1'
#
loop_
_entity.id
_entity.type
_entity.pdbx_description
1 polymer ?
#
loop_
_entity_poly.entity_id
_entity_poly.type
_entity_poly.pdbx_seq_one_letter_code
_entity_poly.pdbx_strand_id
1 'polypeptide(L)'
;MRNHAAVFFPLLVVLTAMLPLCTVHGTERLSRLATGSCNRQDLPQPIWDTILEFKPELWVWLGDNIYGDTDDMAVLASKWAAQKKNPGYQRLLDFCSVEGIWDDHDYGRNDAGIEYAWKEESQKLFLDFLDVPTESPRRKRSGIYTSQIFGPEGQQVCVILLDVRTHRDKPHTGGDILGEAQWAWLASTLASSSAQIHIIASGSQILPTEHRFEKWNDYPAARARLFELIARSKGTGIVLLSGDRHFGEISSLENPSGGPRLHQFQPSR
;
A
#
# COMPACT_ATOMS: atom_id res chain seq x y z
N MET A 1 -24.39 -46.08 47.24
CA MET A 1 -24.35 -45.99 45.78
C MET A 1 -23.41 -44.86 45.42
N ARG A 2 -22.27 -45.19 44.78
CA ARG A 2 -21.25 -44.21 44.35
C ARG A 2 -21.65 -43.61 43.01
N ASN A 3 -21.13 -42.39 42.76
CA ASN A 3 -20.75 -41.85 41.45
C ASN A 3 -21.89 -41.35 40.52
N HIS A 4 -21.78 -40.28 39.72
CA HIS A 4 -20.70 -39.37 39.32
C HIS A 4 -21.30 -37.98 39.06
N ALA A 5 -20.73 -36.91 39.62
CA ALA A 5 -20.99 -35.55 39.15
C ALA A 5 -20.01 -35.27 37.99
N ALA A 6 -20.53 -35.09 36.78
CA ALA A 6 -19.74 -34.69 35.62
C ALA A 6 -19.35 -33.21 35.78
N VAL A 7 -18.06 -32.96 36.02
CA VAL A 7 -17.49 -31.61 35.99
C VAL A 7 -17.20 -31.27 34.53
N PHE A 8 -18.01 -30.40 33.95
CA PHE A 8 -17.75 -29.79 32.64
C PHE A 8 -16.66 -28.73 32.82
N PHE A 9 -15.45 -29.01 32.31
CA PHE A 9 -14.44 -27.98 32.08
C PHE A 9 -14.76 -27.32 30.72
N PRO A 10 -15.01 -26.00 30.65
CA PRO A 10 -15.11 -25.33 29.38
C PRO A 10 -13.73 -25.34 28.73
N LEU A 11 -13.65 -25.92 27.53
CA LEU A 11 -12.47 -25.88 26.68
C LEU A 11 -12.23 -24.41 26.30
N LEU A 12 -11.25 -23.77 26.94
CA LEU A 12 -10.78 -22.45 26.56
C LEU A 12 -10.07 -22.57 25.20
N VAL A 13 -10.80 -22.32 24.12
CA VAL A 13 -10.20 -22.14 22.79
C VAL A 13 -9.45 -20.82 22.84
N VAL A 14 -8.15 -20.88 23.13
CA VAL A 14 -7.24 -19.76 22.91
C VAL A 14 -7.12 -19.61 21.40
N LEU A 15 -7.93 -18.72 20.84
CA LEU A 15 -7.75 -18.24 19.48
C LEU A 15 -6.43 -17.44 19.49
N THR A 16 -5.32 -18.10 19.15
CA THR A 16 -4.10 -17.38 18.79
C THR A 16 -4.44 -16.56 17.55
N ALA A 17 -4.77 -15.29 17.76
CA ALA A 17 -4.82 -14.33 16.67
C ALA A 17 -3.46 -14.43 15.97
N MET A 18 -3.45 -14.97 14.75
CA MET A 18 -2.29 -14.88 13.87
C MET A 18 -2.03 -13.39 13.70
N LEU A 19 -1.07 -12.88 14.47
CA LEU A 19 -0.60 -11.51 14.32
C LEU A 19 -0.18 -11.36 12.84
N PRO A 20 -0.63 -10.30 12.15
CA PRO A 20 -0.18 -10.06 10.79
C PRO A 20 1.34 -9.96 10.81
N LEU A 21 2.02 -10.95 10.23
CA LEU A 21 3.47 -10.99 10.15
C LEU A 21 3.91 -9.85 9.22
N CYS A 22 4.41 -8.76 9.80
CA CYS A 22 5.27 -7.84 9.08
C CYS A 22 6.51 -8.62 8.64
N THR A 23 6.82 -8.57 7.34
CA THR A 23 8.04 -9.22 6.84
C THR A 23 9.23 -8.32 7.19
N VAL A 24 10.17 -8.85 7.97
CA VAL A 24 11.40 -8.14 8.35
C VAL A 24 12.44 -8.34 7.25
N HIS A 25 12.92 -7.24 6.68
CA HIS A 25 13.93 -7.21 5.62
C HIS A 25 15.26 -6.69 6.15
N GLY A 26 16.25 -7.58 6.14
CA GLY A 26 17.64 -7.26 6.46
C GLY A 26 17.88 -6.77 7.89
N THR A 27 19.15 -6.65 8.26
CA THR A 27 19.60 -6.04 9.52
C THR A 27 20.20 -4.66 9.31
N GLU A 28 20.31 -4.20 8.07
CA GLU A 28 20.88 -2.90 7.72
C GLU A 28 19.80 -1.83 7.65
N ARG A 29 20.11 -0.65 8.17
CA ARG A 29 19.20 0.48 8.19
C ARG A 29 18.86 0.91 6.75
N LEU A 30 17.57 1.04 6.46
CA LEU A 30 17.09 1.67 5.23
C LEU A 30 17.46 3.16 5.24
N SER A 31 18.22 3.58 4.23
CA SER A 31 18.77 4.92 4.09
C SER A 31 18.35 5.61 2.78
N ARG A 32 18.10 4.84 1.72
CA ARG A 32 17.71 5.36 0.40
C ARG A 32 16.46 4.65 -0.10
N LEU A 33 15.34 5.37 -0.02
CA LEU A 33 14.06 4.97 -0.58
C LEU A 33 13.74 5.89 -1.76
N ALA A 34 13.35 5.31 -2.89
CA ALA A 34 12.83 6.04 -4.04
C ALA A 34 11.40 5.56 -4.37
N THR A 35 10.61 6.43 -4.97
CA THR A 35 9.23 6.11 -5.37
C THR A 35 8.91 6.63 -6.77
N GLY A 36 7.87 6.08 -7.36
CA GLY A 36 7.30 6.55 -8.62
C GLY A 36 5.85 6.11 -8.79
N SER A 37 5.12 6.87 -9.59
CA SER A 37 3.74 6.58 -9.99
C SER A 37 3.50 7.09 -11.42
N CYS A 38 2.33 6.79 -11.99
CA CYS A 38 1.88 7.35 -13.27
C CYS A 38 2.84 7.06 -14.43
N ASN A 39 3.38 5.85 -14.41
CA ASN A 39 4.36 5.36 -15.35
C ASN A 39 3.67 4.74 -16.58
N ARG A 40 3.82 5.41 -17.71
CA ARG A 40 3.36 4.92 -19.01
C ARG A 40 4.36 3.92 -19.59
N GLN A 41 4.02 2.64 -19.53
CA GLN A 41 4.79 1.53 -20.08
C GLN A 41 4.96 1.57 -21.61
N ASP A 42 4.10 2.33 -22.30
CA ASP A 42 4.08 2.50 -23.76
C ASP A 42 4.85 3.74 -24.25
N LEU A 43 5.44 4.51 -23.34
CA LEU A 43 6.24 5.70 -23.65
C LEU A 43 7.70 5.53 -23.20
N PRO A 44 8.63 6.35 -23.73
CA PRO A 44 9.99 6.41 -23.19
C PRO A 44 9.99 6.75 -21.70
N GLN A 45 10.81 6.04 -20.91
CA GLN A 45 10.97 6.23 -19.47
C GLN A 45 12.40 6.71 -19.16
N PRO A 46 12.72 7.99 -19.39
CA PRO A 46 14.07 8.53 -19.15
C PRO A 46 14.45 8.60 -17.67
N ILE A 47 13.47 8.43 -16.78
CA ILE A 47 13.63 8.53 -15.32
C ILE A 47 14.56 7.47 -14.72
N TRP A 48 14.71 6.32 -15.39
CA TRP A 48 15.46 5.20 -14.83
C TRP A 48 16.92 5.52 -14.56
N ASP A 49 17.59 6.28 -15.43
CA ASP A 49 19.01 6.59 -15.22
C ASP A 49 19.23 7.41 -13.94
N THR A 50 18.35 8.40 -13.68
CA THR A 50 18.37 9.17 -12.43
C THR A 50 18.09 8.30 -11.20
N ILE A 51 17.13 7.37 -11.30
CA ILE A 51 16.79 6.45 -10.20
C ILE A 51 17.97 5.51 -9.91
N LEU A 52 18.61 4.98 -10.95
CA LEU A 52 19.76 4.08 -10.83
C LEU A 52 20.97 4.79 -10.22
N GLU A 53 21.21 6.05 -10.57
CA GLU A 53 22.28 6.87 -9.98
C GLU A 53 22.07 7.10 -8.47
N PHE A 54 20.82 7.26 -8.03
CA PHE A 54 20.47 7.37 -6.61
C PHE A 54 20.74 6.08 -5.81
N LYS A 55 20.83 4.93 -6.49
CA LYS A 55 21.07 3.60 -5.90
C LYS A 55 20.13 3.30 -4.72
N PRO A 56 18.80 3.35 -4.92
CA PRO A 56 17.84 3.07 -3.85
C PRO A 56 18.01 1.64 -3.34
N GLU A 57 17.82 1.49 -2.04
CA GLU A 57 17.72 0.17 -1.37
C GLU A 57 16.30 -0.38 -1.50
N LEU A 58 15.31 0.52 -1.52
CA LEU A 58 13.90 0.22 -1.75
C LEU A 58 13.32 1.16 -2.81
N TRP A 59 12.66 0.57 -3.81
CA TRP A 59 11.76 1.26 -4.72
C TRP A 59 10.31 0.92 -4.38
N VAL A 60 9.47 1.95 -4.25
CA VAL A 60 8.04 1.80 -4.02
C VAL A 60 7.24 2.39 -5.18
N TRP A 61 6.53 1.51 -5.87
CA TRP A 61 5.48 1.86 -6.82
C TRP A 61 4.26 2.42 -6.08
N LEU A 62 3.82 3.63 -6.45
CA LEU A 62 2.73 4.37 -5.78
C LEU A 62 1.47 4.45 -6.66
N GLY A 63 1.28 3.50 -7.57
CA GLY A 63 0.10 3.38 -8.41
C GLY A 63 0.28 3.94 -9.82
N ASP A 64 -0.63 3.57 -10.71
CA ASP A 64 -0.48 3.76 -12.17
C ASP A 64 0.88 3.29 -12.67
N ASN A 65 1.31 2.12 -12.20
CA ASN A 65 2.62 1.58 -12.54
C ASN A 65 2.68 1.15 -14.02
N ILE A 66 1.50 0.89 -14.57
CA ILE A 66 1.16 0.80 -15.98
C ILE A 66 -0.20 1.49 -16.21
N TYR A 67 -0.53 1.78 -17.46
CA TYR A 67 -1.87 2.23 -17.86
C TYR A 67 -2.66 1.06 -18.45
N GLY A 68 -3.41 0.36 -17.61
CA GLY A 68 -4.08 -0.92 -17.87
C GLY A 68 -5.42 -0.81 -18.60
N ASP A 69 -6.33 0.07 -18.17
CA ASP A 69 -7.63 0.45 -18.79
C ASP A 69 -8.23 -0.55 -19.79
N THR A 70 -8.55 -1.75 -19.33
CA THR A 70 -9.06 -2.82 -20.18
C THR A 70 -9.82 -3.88 -19.39
N ASP A 71 -10.86 -4.43 -20.01
CA ASP A 71 -11.55 -5.63 -19.50
C ASP A 71 -10.95 -6.93 -20.05
N ASP A 72 -9.93 -6.84 -20.92
CA ASP A 72 -9.22 -7.99 -21.45
C ASP A 72 -7.97 -8.26 -20.62
N MET A 73 -8.03 -9.30 -19.79
CA MET A 73 -6.92 -9.65 -18.89
C MET A 73 -5.65 -10.09 -19.64
N ALA A 74 -5.75 -10.54 -20.89
CA ALA A 74 -4.57 -10.80 -21.71
C ALA A 74 -3.89 -9.48 -22.14
N VAL A 75 -4.68 -8.44 -22.44
CA VAL A 75 -4.15 -7.09 -22.70
C VAL A 75 -3.50 -6.54 -21.43
N LEU A 76 -4.16 -6.62 -20.28
CA LEU A 76 -3.60 -6.17 -19.00
C LEU A 76 -2.28 -6.91 -18.67
N ALA A 77 -2.25 -8.23 -18.83
CA ALA A 77 -1.05 -9.03 -18.64
C ALA A 77 0.10 -8.62 -19.59
N SER A 78 -0.21 -8.31 -20.86
CA SER A 78 0.79 -7.86 -21.83
C SER A 78 1.42 -6.53 -21.44
N LYS A 79 0.65 -5.62 -20.83
CA LYS A 79 1.11 -4.31 -20.36
C LYS A 79 2.03 -4.45 -19.15
N TRP A 80 1.68 -5.32 -18.19
CA TRP A 80 2.58 -5.67 -17.09
C TRP A 80 3.88 -6.31 -17.59
N ALA A 81 3.79 -7.22 -18.56
CA ALA A 81 4.97 -7.83 -19.16
C ALA A 81 5.87 -6.81 -19.88
N ALA A 82 5.27 -5.81 -20.54
CA ALA A 82 6.03 -4.71 -21.17
C ALA A 82 6.81 -3.90 -20.12
N GLN A 83 6.16 -3.52 -19.01
CA GLN A 83 6.84 -2.81 -17.93
C GLN A 83 7.93 -3.67 -17.27
N LYS A 84 7.64 -4.94 -16.99
CA LYS A 84 8.62 -5.87 -16.40
C LYS A 84 9.87 -5.98 -17.29
N LYS A 85 9.72 -6.00 -18.61
CA LYS A 85 10.82 -6.10 -19.58
C LYS A 85 11.54 -4.77 -19.85
N ASN A 86 11.09 -3.65 -19.29
CA ASN A 86 11.75 -2.36 -19.50
C ASN A 86 13.22 -2.45 -19.04
N PRO A 87 14.22 -2.11 -19.89
CA PRO A 87 15.63 -2.28 -19.54
C PRO A 87 16.06 -1.48 -18.30
N GLY A 88 15.51 -0.28 -18.09
CA GLY A 88 15.82 0.53 -16.92
C GLY A 88 15.28 -0.10 -15.63
N TYR A 89 14.06 -0.62 -15.69
CA TYR A 89 13.46 -1.35 -14.56
C TYR A 89 14.16 -2.68 -14.29
N GLN A 90 14.58 -3.42 -15.31
CA GLN A 90 15.38 -4.65 -15.15
C GLN A 90 16.69 -4.37 -14.41
N ARG A 91 17.42 -3.31 -14.79
CA ARG A 91 18.65 -2.91 -14.08
C ARG A 91 18.39 -2.51 -12.63
N LEU A 92 17.22 -1.96 -12.31
CA LEU A 92 16.86 -1.64 -10.93
C LEU A 92 16.65 -2.92 -10.11
N LEU A 93 15.95 -3.90 -10.68
CA LEU A 93 15.68 -5.20 -10.03
C LEU A 93 16.95 -6.00 -9.70
N ASP A 94 18.07 -5.74 -10.39
CA ASP A 94 19.35 -6.41 -10.13
C ASP A 94 19.93 -6.13 -8.74
N PHE A 95 19.56 -5.01 -8.09
CA PHE A 95 20.12 -4.61 -6.80
C PHE A 95 19.13 -4.00 -5.80
N CYS A 96 17.96 -3.56 -6.25
CA CYS A 96 17.00 -2.84 -5.43
C CYS A 96 15.85 -3.76 -5.02
N SER A 97 15.44 -3.71 -3.75
CA SER A 97 14.17 -4.32 -3.34
C SER A 97 13.02 -3.51 -3.94
N VAL A 98 12.02 -4.19 -4.51
CA VAL A 98 10.85 -3.54 -5.10
C VAL A 98 9.58 -4.00 -4.39
N GLU A 99 8.75 -3.04 -4.02
CA GLU A 99 7.39 -3.27 -3.54
C GLU A 99 6.46 -2.23 -4.16
N GLY A 100 5.15 -2.42 -4.05
CA GLY A 100 4.22 -1.50 -4.69
C GLY A 100 2.78 -1.59 -4.25
N ILE A 101 2.04 -0.55 -4.59
CA ILE A 101 0.59 -0.50 -4.62
C ILE A 101 0.13 -0.04 -6.01
N TRP A 102 -1.11 -0.33 -6.37
CA TRP A 102 -1.76 0.19 -7.57
C TRP A 102 -2.50 1.50 -7.32
N ASP A 103 -2.93 2.11 -8.42
CA ASP A 103 -4.05 3.03 -8.48
C ASP A 103 -5.08 2.50 -9.52
N ASP A 104 -5.95 3.34 -10.08
CA ASP A 104 -7.04 2.89 -10.97
C ASP A 104 -6.57 2.30 -12.29
N HIS A 105 -5.60 2.93 -12.95
CA HIS A 105 -5.23 2.50 -14.29
C HIS A 105 -4.61 1.10 -14.30
N ASP A 106 -3.78 0.76 -13.29
CA ASP A 106 -3.16 -0.56 -13.14
C ASP A 106 -4.00 -1.54 -12.30
N TYR A 107 -5.01 -1.07 -11.58
CA TYR A 107 -6.14 -1.88 -11.11
C TYR A 107 -6.99 -2.40 -12.27
N GLY A 108 -7.02 -1.68 -13.40
CA GLY A 108 -7.51 -2.16 -14.69
C GLY A 108 -8.54 -1.26 -15.36
N ARG A 109 -9.07 -0.25 -14.67
CA ARG A 109 -10.02 0.71 -15.24
C ARG A 109 -10.00 2.01 -14.46
N ASN A 110 -9.90 3.12 -15.19
CA ASN A 110 -10.02 4.48 -14.68
C ASN A 110 -11.17 4.67 -13.67
N ASP A 111 -10.87 5.29 -12.53
CA ASP A 111 -11.75 5.57 -11.39
C ASP A 111 -12.49 4.35 -10.80
N ALA A 112 -12.12 3.11 -11.15
CA ALA A 112 -12.86 1.94 -10.68
C ALA A 112 -12.63 1.65 -9.19
N GLY A 113 -13.56 0.92 -8.59
CA GLY A 113 -13.53 0.49 -7.20
C GLY A 113 -14.04 -0.94 -7.01
N ILE A 114 -14.86 -1.14 -5.98
CA ILE A 114 -15.41 -2.45 -5.60
C ILE A 114 -16.26 -3.10 -6.70
N GLU A 115 -16.88 -2.30 -7.57
CA GLU A 115 -17.74 -2.74 -8.66
C GLU A 115 -16.97 -3.39 -9.82
N TYR A 116 -15.65 -3.24 -9.86
CA TYR A 116 -14.84 -3.83 -10.92
C TYR A 116 -14.87 -5.36 -10.87
N ALA A 117 -15.23 -5.97 -12.00
CA ALA A 117 -15.49 -7.40 -12.10
C ALA A 117 -14.22 -8.24 -12.19
N TRP A 118 -13.09 -7.65 -12.60
CA TRP A 118 -11.82 -8.35 -12.84
C TRP A 118 -10.76 -8.03 -11.77
N LYS A 119 -11.19 -7.61 -10.58
CA LYS A 119 -10.27 -7.20 -9.51
C LYS A 119 -9.40 -8.36 -9.01
N GLU A 120 -9.96 -9.58 -8.95
CA GLU A 120 -9.22 -10.77 -8.54
C GLU A 120 -8.16 -11.18 -9.59
N GLU A 121 -8.47 -11.07 -10.88
CA GLU A 121 -7.52 -11.30 -11.98
C GLU A 121 -6.44 -10.22 -12.00
N SER A 122 -6.82 -8.96 -11.84
CA SER A 122 -5.89 -7.83 -11.81
C SER A 122 -4.94 -7.94 -10.62
N GLN A 123 -5.44 -8.37 -9.45
CA GLN A 123 -4.64 -8.72 -8.27
C GLN A 123 -3.59 -9.79 -8.58
N LYS A 124 -3.96 -10.86 -9.28
CA LYS A 124 -3.00 -11.91 -9.66
C LYS A 124 -1.88 -11.34 -10.54
N LEU A 125 -2.24 -10.57 -11.56
CA LEU A 125 -1.27 -9.96 -12.49
C LEU A 125 -0.33 -8.97 -11.80
N PHE A 126 -0.87 -8.13 -10.91
CA PHE A 126 -0.07 -7.19 -10.12
C PHE A 126 0.94 -7.93 -9.23
N LEU A 127 0.49 -8.96 -8.52
CA LEU A 127 1.33 -9.75 -7.63
C LEU A 127 2.37 -10.58 -8.40
N ASP A 128 2.04 -11.04 -9.60
CA ASP A 128 3.00 -11.69 -10.51
C ASP A 128 4.06 -10.69 -11.01
N PHE A 129 3.67 -9.46 -11.36
CA PHE A 129 4.61 -8.41 -11.75
C PHE A 129 5.64 -8.09 -10.67
N LEU A 130 5.22 -8.08 -9.41
CA LEU A 130 6.08 -7.86 -8.24
C LEU A 130 6.80 -9.12 -7.74
N ASP A 131 6.66 -10.27 -8.43
CA ASP A 131 7.22 -11.56 -8.00
C ASP A 131 6.81 -11.96 -6.57
N VAL A 132 5.60 -11.58 -6.13
CA VAL A 132 5.12 -11.86 -4.77
C VAL A 132 4.95 -13.37 -4.58
N PRO A 133 5.57 -13.99 -3.55
CA PRO A 133 5.50 -15.43 -3.33
C PRO A 133 4.08 -15.96 -3.23
N THR A 134 3.86 -17.19 -3.71
CA THR A 134 2.55 -17.87 -3.71
C THR A 134 1.95 -18.01 -2.31
N GLU A 135 2.81 -18.09 -1.28
CA GLU A 135 2.38 -18.19 0.12
C GLU A 135 1.94 -16.88 0.76
N SER A 136 2.21 -15.75 0.10
CA SER A 136 1.87 -14.42 0.63
C SER A 136 0.37 -14.35 0.96
N PRO A 137 -0.02 -13.75 2.11
CA PRO A 137 -1.43 -13.50 2.41
C PRO A 137 -2.15 -12.72 1.30
N ARG A 138 -1.41 -11.88 0.56
CA ARG A 138 -1.93 -11.15 -0.61
C ARG A 138 -2.41 -12.07 -1.74
N ARG A 139 -1.95 -13.32 -1.82
CA ARG A 139 -2.45 -14.31 -2.78
C ARG A 139 -3.72 -15.02 -2.31
N LYS A 140 -4.11 -14.83 -1.04
CA LYS A 140 -5.17 -15.59 -0.35
C LYS A 140 -6.30 -14.70 0.20
N ARG A 141 -6.17 -13.37 0.13
CA ARG A 141 -7.15 -12.39 0.60
C ARG A 141 -7.57 -11.43 -0.51
N SER A 142 -8.70 -10.76 -0.33
CA SER A 142 -9.12 -9.63 -1.15
C SER A 142 -8.24 -8.40 -0.86
N GLY A 143 -7.61 -7.85 -1.91
CA GLY A 143 -6.76 -6.65 -1.84
C GLY A 143 -5.27 -6.93 -1.67
N ILE A 144 -4.46 -5.98 -2.14
CA ILE A 144 -2.99 -6.08 -2.22
C ILE A 144 -2.24 -5.31 -1.12
N TYR A 145 -2.96 -4.70 -0.17
CA TYR A 145 -2.36 -3.97 0.94
C TYR A 145 -1.29 -4.82 1.65
N THR A 146 -0.25 -4.20 2.20
CA THR A 146 0.86 -4.94 2.86
C THR A 146 1.68 -4.03 3.75
N SER A 147 2.54 -4.63 4.58
CA SER A 147 3.56 -3.91 5.32
C SER A 147 4.89 -4.68 5.33
N GLN A 148 5.98 -3.93 5.35
CA GLN A 148 7.33 -4.44 5.48
C GLN A 148 8.11 -3.60 6.50
N ILE A 149 8.98 -4.25 7.28
CA ILE A 149 9.87 -3.58 8.23
C ILE A 149 11.31 -3.73 7.74
N PHE A 150 12.05 -2.63 7.71
CA PHE A 150 13.45 -2.59 7.31
C PHE A 150 14.31 -2.09 8.45
N GLY A 151 15.53 -2.63 8.58
CA GLY A 151 16.52 -2.17 9.53
C GLY A 151 16.54 -2.87 10.89
N PRO A 152 17.61 -2.65 11.67
CA PRO A 152 17.77 -3.27 12.97
C PRO A 152 16.86 -2.60 14.01
N GLU A 153 16.58 -3.30 15.11
CA GLU A 153 15.83 -2.77 16.24
C GLU A 153 16.36 -1.40 16.68
N GLY A 154 15.46 -0.45 16.95
CA GLY A 154 15.80 0.93 17.30
C GLY A 154 16.15 1.85 16.11
N GLN A 155 16.25 1.32 14.89
CA GLN A 155 16.42 2.10 13.65
C GLN A 155 15.50 1.61 12.51
N GLN A 156 14.33 1.07 12.87
CA GLN A 156 13.45 0.43 11.93
C GLN A 156 12.58 1.44 11.16
N VAL A 157 12.34 1.14 9.89
CA VAL A 157 11.35 1.82 9.04
C VAL A 157 10.25 0.82 8.69
N CYS A 158 9.00 1.13 9.04
CA CYS A 158 7.84 0.34 8.64
C CYS A 158 7.18 1.00 7.42
N VAL A 159 7.19 0.31 6.28
CA VAL A 159 6.51 0.73 5.06
C VAL A 159 5.15 0.03 5.02
N ILE A 160 4.07 0.80 4.93
CA ILE A 160 2.68 0.36 4.95
C ILE A 160 2.05 0.83 3.64
N LEU A 161 1.55 -0.10 2.84
CA LEU A 161 0.95 0.17 1.54
C LEU A 161 -0.55 -0.10 1.61
N LEU A 162 -1.34 0.93 1.33
CA LEU A 162 -2.80 0.90 1.41
C LEU A 162 -3.41 0.69 0.04
N ASP A 163 -4.13 -0.40 -0.13
CA ASP A 163 -5.01 -0.62 -1.28
C ASP A 163 -6.24 0.27 -1.14
N VAL A 164 -6.41 1.20 -2.09
CA VAL A 164 -7.50 2.17 -2.13
C VAL A 164 -8.46 1.92 -3.28
N ARG A 165 -8.43 0.72 -3.89
CA ARG A 165 -9.27 0.37 -5.05
C ARG A 165 -10.16 -0.84 -4.78
N THR A 166 -9.63 -1.95 -4.24
CA THR A 166 -10.39 -3.22 -4.13
C THR A 166 -11.72 -3.10 -3.37
N HIS A 167 -11.74 -2.34 -2.28
CA HIS A 167 -12.93 -2.18 -1.43
C HIS A 167 -13.49 -0.76 -1.47
N ARG A 168 -13.09 0.01 -2.48
CA ARG A 168 -13.49 1.40 -2.61
C ARG A 168 -14.95 1.49 -3.02
N ASP A 169 -15.76 2.09 -2.16
CA ASP A 169 -17.13 2.47 -2.47
C ASP A 169 -17.16 3.66 -3.43
N LYS A 170 -18.34 3.98 -3.96
CA LYS A 170 -18.54 5.17 -4.76
C LYS A 170 -18.17 6.45 -3.96
N PRO A 171 -17.40 7.40 -4.54
CA PRO A 171 -17.03 8.63 -3.84
C PRO A 171 -18.25 9.50 -3.51
N HIS A 172 -18.15 10.31 -2.45
CA HIS A 172 -19.20 11.25 -2.01
C HIS A 172 -20.55 10.62 -1.61
N THR A 173 -20.62 9.32 -1.37
CA THR A 173 -21.83 8.64 -0.87
C THR A 173 -21.81 8.35 0.63
N GLY A 174 -20.75 8.75 1.34
CA GLY A 174 -20.50 8.35 2.73
C GLY A 174 -19.96 6.92 2.88
N GLY A 175 -19.51 6.31 1.77
CA GLY A 175 -18.86 5.00 1.76
C GLY A 175 -17.42 5.03 2.28
N ASP A 176 -16.77 3.88 2.20
CA ASP A 176 -15.39 3.64 2.62
C ASP A 176 -14.44 3.47 1.44
N ILE A 177 -13.13 3.53 1.70
CA ILE A 177 -12.08 3.34 0.69
C ILE A 177 -11.22 2.08 0.90
N LEU A 178 -11.12 1.55 2.13
CA LEU A 178 -10.23 0.42 2.45
C LEU A 178 -10.95 -0.91 2.70
N GLY A 179 -12.19 -0.88 3.18
CA GLY A 179 -12.91 -2.03 3.72
C GLY A 179 -12.46 -2.40 5.13
N GLU A 180 -13.38 -2.96 5.92
CA GLU A 180 -13.16 -3.18 7.36
C GLU A 180 -12.00 -4.15 7.66
N ALA A 181 -11.76 -5.15 6.81
CA ALA A 181 -10.66 -6.09 6.98
C ALA A 181 -9.29 -5.38 6.91
N GLN A 182 -9.12 -4.45 5.96
CA GLN A 182 -7.91 -3.66 5.83
C GLN A 182 -7.79 -2.63 6.94
N TRP A 183 -8.89 -2.03 7.40
CA TRP A 183 -8.87 -1.15 8.58
C TRP A 183 -8.41 -1.87 9.85
N ALA A 184 -8.95 -3.06 10.12
CA ALA A 184 -8.54 -3.87 11.26
C ALA A 184 -7.05 -4.26 11.16
N TRP A 185 -6.60 -4.63 9.97
CA TRP A 185 -5.19 -4.90 9.70
C TRP A 185 -4.29 -3.66 9.92
N LEU A 186 -4.69 -2.49 9.43
CA LEU A 186 -3.93 -1.25 9.58
C LEU A 186 -3.82 -0.85 11.05
N ALA A 187 -4.93 -0.90 11.79
CA ALA A 187 -4.96 -0.62 13.22
C ALA A 187 -4.04 -1.57 14.00
N SER A 188 -4.07 -2.87 13.69
CA SER A 188 -3.17 -3.87 14.29
C SER A 188 -1.70 -3.61 13.95
N THR A 189 -1.41 -3.27 12.69
CA THR A 189 -0.05 -2.97 12.22
C THR A 189 0.54 -1.76 12.94
N LEU A 190 -0.22 -0.66 13.04
CA LEU A 190 0.22 0.55 13.74
C LEU A 190 0.33 0.35 15.26
N ALA A 191 -0.55 -0.45 15.86
CA ALA A 191 -0.53 -0.71 17.30
C ALA A 191 0.63 -1.62 17.75
N SER A 192 1.03 -2.57 16.88
CA SER A 192 2.08 -3.56 17.18
C SER A 192 3.47 -3.14 16.75
N SER A 193 3.59 -2.14 15.85
CA SER A 193 4.88 -1.73 15.31
C SER A 193 5.71 -0.90 16.30
N SER A 194 6.98 -1.28 16.45
CA SER A 194 8.00 -0.58 17.23
C SER A 194 8.96 0.25 16.35
N ALA A 195 8.62 0.43 15.07
CA ALA A 195 9.47 1.16 14.14
C ALA A 195 9.59 2.65 14.51
N GLN A 196 10.74 3.24 14.17
CA GLN A 196 11.04 4.65 14.46
C GLN A 196 10.48 5.60 13.41
N ILE A 197 10.19 5.08 12.21
CA ILE A 197 9.57 5.78 11.08
C ILE A 197 8.48 4.88 10.50
N HIS A 198 7.32 5.46 10.20
CA HIS A 198 6.21 4.79 9.52
C HIS A 198 5.89 5.52 8.23
N ILE A 199 6.12 4.85 7.11
CA ILE A 199 5.79 5.35 5.78
C ILE A 199 4.45 4.74 5.40
N ILE A 200 3.41 5.55 5.26
CA ILE A 200 2.08 5.12 4.84
C ILE A 200 1.86 5.61 3.42
N ALA A 201 1.75 4.67 2.48
CA ALA A 201 1.61 4.95 1.06
C ALA A 201 0.20 4.59 0.54
N SER A 202 -0.27 5.37 -0.42
CA SER A 202 -1.57 5.23 -1.08
C SER A 202 -1.42 5.49 -2.58
N GLY A 203 -2.24 4.87 -3.43
CA GLY A 203 -2.33 5.22 -4.85
C GLY A 203 -2.74 6.69 -5.04
N SER A 204 -3.84 7.07 -4.40
CA SER A 204 -4.38 8.44 -4.48
C SER A 204 -3.94 9.35 -3.33
N GLN A 205 -4.05 10.67 -3.52
CA GLN A 205 -3.62 11.69 -2.54
C GLN A 205 -4.40 11.67 -1.20
N ILE A 206 -3.69 11.81 -0.08
CA ILE A 206 -4.26 11.75 1.29
C ILE A 206 -4.55 13.15 1.87
N LEU A 207 -3.61 14.10 1.77
CA LEU A 207 -3.68 15.41 2.41
C LEU A 207 -4.34 16.51 1.55
N PRO A 208 -4.03 16.66 0.25
CA PRO A 208 -4.62 17.68 -0.60
C PRO A 208 -6.15 17.59 -0.69
N THR A 209 -6.79 18.76 -0.86
CA THR A 209 -8.26 18.91 -0.92
C THR A 209 -8.74 19.84 -2.04
N GLU A 210 -7.84 20.63 -2.59
CA GLU A 210 -8.11 21.80 -3.43
C GLU A 210 -8.42 21.44 -4.89
N HIS A 211 -8.04 20.22 -5.32
CA HIS A 211 -8.24 19.76 -6.69
C HIS A 211 -9.50 18.88 -6.84
N ARG A 212 -10.02 18.82 -8.08
CA ARG A 212 -11.26 18.11 -8.43
C ARG A 212 -11.11 16.60 -8.66
N PHE A 213 -9.89 16.11 -8.78
CA PHE A 213 -9.57 14.71 -9.05
C PHE A 213 -9.66 13.83 -7.78
N GLU A 214 -9.59 12.51 -7.96
CA GLU A 214 -9.76 11.52 -6.89
C GLU A 214 -8.75 11.71 -5.76
N LYS A 215 -9.24 11.58 -4.52
CA LYS A 215 -8.45 11.75 -3.30
C LYS A 215 -9.19 11.18 -2.11
N TRP A 216 -8.47 10.98 -1.01
CA TRP A 216 -9.05 10.56 0.26
C TRP A 216 -10.12 11.53 0.79
N ASN A 217 -10.05 12.81 0.44
CA ASN A 217 -11.05 13.78 0.86
C ASN A 217 -12.45 13.54 0.24
N ASP A 218 -12.55 12.70 -0.77
CA ASP A 218 -13.85 12.27 -1.32
C ASP A 218 -14.56 11.24 -0.40
N TYR A 219 -13.83 10.74 0.61
CA TYR A 219 -14.25 9.83 1.69
C TYR A 219 -13.94 10.43 3.07
N PRO A 220 -14.61 11.52 3.48
CA PRO A 220 -14.23 12.30 4.67
C PRO A 220 -14.21 11.46 5.97
N ALA A 221 -15.12 10.49 6.12
CA ALA A 221 -15.13 9.60 7.28
C ALA A 221 -13.93 8.64 7.31
N ALA A 222 -13.58 8.04 6.16
CA ALA A 222 -12.41 7.18 6.02
C ALA A 222 -11.11 7.96 6.27
N ARG A 223 -11.01 9.18 5.74
CA ARG A 223 -9.87 10.08 5.96
C ARG A 223 -9.72 10.47 7.43
N ALA A 224 -10.81 10.82 8.10
CA ALA A 224 -10.81 11.08 9.54
C ALA A 224 -10.38 9.84 10.35
N ARG A 225 -10.87 8.64 9.97
CA ARG A 225 -10.47 7.38 10.61
C ARG A 225 -8.97 7.12 10.46
N LEU A 226 -8.37 7.39 9.31
CA LEU A 226 -6.91 7.30 9.13
C LEU A 226 -6.16 8.25 10.06
N PHE A 227 -6.60 9.51 10.13
CA PHE A 227 -5.99 10.53 10.98
C PHE A 227 -6.07 10.18 12.47
N GLU A 228 -7.19 9.62 12.91
CA GLU A 228 -7.35 9.11 14.28
C GLU A 228 -6.43 7.91 14.57
N LEU A 229 -6.30 6.97 13.63
CA LEU A 229 -5.38 5.84 13.80
C LEU A 229 -3.93 6.30 13.91
N ILE A 230 -3.53 7.27 13.09
CA ILE A 230 -2.19 7.87 13.16
C ILE A 230 -2.00 8.59 14.51
N ALA A 231 -2.97 9.40 14.94
CA ALA A 231 -2.91 10.15 16.20
C ALA A 231 -2.76 9.24 17.43
N ARG A 232 -3.39 8.06 17.41
CA ARG A 232 -3.34 7.05 18.49
C ARG A 232 -2.13 6.12 18.39
N SER A 233 -1.46 6.09 17.24
CA SER A 233 -0.32 5.21 17.03
C SER A 233 0.86 5.63 17.92
N LYS A 234 1.67 4.65 18.33
CA LYS A 234 2.96 4.92 18.99
C LYS A 234 4.05 5.32 18.00
N GLY A 235 3.74 5.30 16.70
CA GLY A 235 4.69 5.58 15.63
C GLY A 235 5.19 7.01 15.73
N THR A 236 6.48 7.17 15.96
CA THR A 236 7.15 8.44 15.72
C THR A 236 7.53 8.51 14.23
N GLY A 237 7.64 9.70 13.65
CA GLY A 237 8.11 9.85 12.28
C GLY A 237 7.14 9.32 11.20
N ILE A 238 5.89 9.78 11.22
CA ILE A 238 4.90 9.45 10.18
C ILE A 238 5.21 10.23 8.91
N VAL A 239 5.34 9.53 7.80
CA VAL A 239 5.49 10.09 6.45
C VAL A 239 4.42 9.49 5.55
N LEU A 240 3.69 10.34 4.81
CA LEU A 240 2.69 9.92 3.85
C LEU A 240 3.27 9.97 2.43
N LEU A 241 2.96 8.97 1.62
CA LEU A 241 3.32 8.93 0.20
C LEU A 241 2.07 8.73 -0.65
N SER A 242 2.02 9.37 -1.82
CA SER A 242 0.92 9.21 -2.78
C SER A 242 1.36 9.29 -4.25
N GLY A 243 0.48 8.90 -5.18
CA GLY A 243 0.61 9.05 -6.63
C GLY A 243 -0.51 9.89 -7.27
N ASP A 244 -1.02 9.47 -8.44
CA ASP A 244 -2.11 10.05 -9.25
C ASP A 244 -1.83 11.39 -9.99
N ARG A 245 -1.33 12.46 -9.34
CA ARG A 245 -1.52 13.82 -9.93
C ARG A 245 -0.60 14.24 -11.08
N HIS A 246 0.34 13.41 -11.53
CA HIS A 246 1.30 13.73 -12.61
C HIS A 246 2.23 14.94 -12.35
N PHE A 247 2.42 15.36 -11.10
CA PHE A 247 3.39 16.38 -10.71
C PHE A 247 3.92 16.12 -9.30
N GLY A 248 5.13 16.63 -9.03
CA GLY A 248 5.75 16.52 -7.71
C GLY A 248 5.14 17.51 -6.72
N GLU A 249 4.78 17.06 -5.52
CA GLU A 249 4.20 17.89 -4.48
C GLU A 249 4.69 17.48 -3.09
N ILE A 250 4.88 18.48 -2.22
CA ILE A 250 5.05 18.28 -0.79
C ILE A 250 3.95 19.10 -0.10
N SER A 251 3.15 18.44 0.72
CA SER A 251 2.10 19.09 1.51
C SER A 251 2.23 18.74 2.99
N SER A 252 1.70 19.61 3.85
CA SER A 252 1.65 19.34 5.28
C SER A 252 0.33 19.81 5.88
N LEU A 253 -0.13 19.09 6.90
CA LEU A 253 -1.37 19.37 7.59
C LEU A 253 -1.19 19.14 9.09
N GLU A 254 -1.65 20.07 9.92
CA GLU A 254 -1.82 19.80 11.34
C GLU A 254 -2.90 18.73 11.50
N ASN A 255 -2.55 17.60 12.11
CA ASN A 255 -3.48 16.48 12.22
C ASN A 255 -4.75 16.92 13.00
N PRO A 256 -5.94 16.95 12.36
CA PRO A 256 -7.16 17.40 13.02
C PRO A 256 -7.56 16.52 14.22
N SER A 257 -7.09 15.27 14.26
CA SER A 257 -7.33 14.32 15.35
C SER A 257 -6.29 14.43 16.48
N GLY A 258 -5.38 15.42 16.42
CA GLY A 258 -4.21 15.54 17.29
C GLY A 258 -3.04 14.64 16.88
N GLY A 259 -1.95 14.66 17.64
CA GLY A 259 -0.74 13.90 17.31
C GLY A 259 0.25 14.66 16.42
N PRO A 260 1.10 13.98 15.63
CA PRO A 260 2.14 14.65 14.85
C PRO A 260 1.54 15.42 13.66
N ARG A 261 2.22 16.50 13.24
CA ARG A 261 1.98 17.10 11.92
C ARG A 261 2.21 16.06 10.83
N LEU A 262 1.30 16.01 9.87
CA LEU A 262 1.38 15.08 8.75
C LEU A 262 2.12 15.74 7.59
N HIS A 263 3.02 14.99 6.96
CA HIS A 263 3.74 15.41 5.76
C HIS A 263 3.47 14.37 4.66
N GLN A 264 3.07 14.83 3.47
CA GLN A 264 2.89 13.98 2.30
C GLN A 264 3.86 14.39 1.20
N PHE A 265 4.42 13.38 0.54
CA PHE A 265 5.24 13.52 -0.65
C PHE A 265 4.59 12.77 -1.81
N GLN A 266 4.57 13.41 -2.98
CA GLN A 266 4.15 12.80 -4.22
C GLN A 266 5.24 12.99 -5.28
N PRO A 267 5.64 11.92 -5.99
CA PRO A 267 6.63 12.03 -7.05
C PRO A 267 6.04 12.71 -8.29
N SER A 268 6.92 13.33 -9.08
CA SER A 268 6.56 13.72 -10.45
C SER A 268 6.53 12.48 -11.35
N ARG A 269 5.72 12.57 -12.41
CA ARG A 269 5.71 11.61 -13.51
C ARG A 269 6.99 11.67 -14.35
#